data_AF-A0AAU2M503-F1
#
_entry.id   AF-A0AAU2M503-F1
#
_cell.length_a   1.000
_cell.length_b   1.000
_cell.length_c   1.000
_cell.angle_alpha   90.00
_cell.angle_beta   90.00
_cell.angle_gamma   90.00
#
_symmetry.space_group_name_H-M   'P 1'
#
loop_
_entity.id
_entity.type
_entity.pdbx_description
1 polymer ?
#
loop_
_entity_poly.entity_id
_entity_poly.type
_entity_poly.pdbx_seq_one_letter_code
_entity_poly.pdbx_strand_id
1 'polypeptide(L)' 'MATNPFEDSQGRYVVLANEEGQYSLWPARIQQPAGWELVKDEGSKQECGEFIEANWTDMRPRSVVAAMGG' A
#
# COMPACT_ATOMS: atom_id res chain seq x y z
N MET A 1 17.90 10.55 6.00
CA MET A 1 16.86 10.58 7.05
C MET A 1 15.50 10.55 6.36
N ALA A 2 14.78 9.43 6.40
CA ALA A 2 13.39 9.41 5.93
C ALA A 2 12.53 10.08 7.01
N THR A 3 12.28 11.38 6.84
CA THR A 3 11.48 12.18 7.79
C THR A 3 9.97 11.98 7.59
N ASN A 4 9.57 11.26 6.54
CA ASN A 4 8.18 11.11 6.13
C ASN A 4 7.70 9.69 6.45
N PRO A 5 6.66 9.50 7.27
CA PRO A 5 6.18 8.17 7.70
C PRO A 5 5.65 7.29 6.55
N PHE A 6 5.51 7.85 5.34
CA PHE A 6 5.12 7.14 4.11
C PHE A 6 6.32 6.62 3.29
N GLU A 7 7.53 7.08 3.61
CA GLU A 7 8.77 6.74 2.91
C GLU A 7 9.69 5.86 3.77
N ASP A 8 9.22 5.43 4.94
CA ASP A 8 9.96 4.55 5.82
C ASP A 8 9.89 3.10 5.30
N SER A 9 10.96 2.61 4.67
CA SER A 9 11.02 1.23 4.17
C SER A 9 11.00 0.17 5.28
N GLN A 10 11.36 0.55 6.51
CA GLN A 10 11.30 -0.32 7.70
C GLN A 10 9.97 -0.18 8.46
N GLY A 11 9.07 0.67 7.95
CA GLY A 11 7.80 0.99 8.58
C GLY A 11 6.76 -0.08 8.30
N ARG A 12 5.77 -0.16 9.20
CA ARG A 12 4.58 -1.01 9.05
C ARG A 12 3.52 -0.24 8.28
N TYR A 13 2.99 -0.86 7.24
CA TYR A 13 1.92 -0.33 6.40
C TYR A 13 0.73 -1.27 6.41
N VAL A 14 -0.44 -0.73 6.14
CA VAL A 14 -1.67 -1.46 5.90
C VAL A 14 -2.20 -1.09 4.52
N VAL A 15 -3.02 -1.98 3.96
CA VAL A 15 -3.75 -1.65 2.73
C VAL A 15 -5.18 -1.35 3.12
N LEU A 16 -5.62 -0.17 2.76
CA LEU A 16 -7.01 0.25 2.90
C LEU A 16 -7.68 0.19 1.53
N ALA A 17 -8.95 -0.18 1.51
CA ALA A 17 -9.81 -0.05 0.34
C ALA A 17 -10.96 0.90 0.65
N ASN A 18 -11.36 1.71 -0.32
CA ASN A 18 -12.59 2.48 -0.21
C ASN A 18 -13.76 1.72 -0.86
N GLU A 19 -14.96 2.27 -0.66
CA GLU A 19 -16.20 1.79 -1.28
C GLU A 19 -16.20 1.81 -2.83
N GLU A 20 -15.29 2.58 -3.45
CA GLU A 20 -15.10 2.63 -4.91
C GLU A 20 -14.13 1.55 -5.42
N GLY A 21 -13.57 0.70 -4.54
CA GLY A 21 -12.64 -0.37 -4.91
C GLY A 21 -11.21 0.10 -5.19
N GLN A 22 -10.85 1.31 -4.75
CA GLN A 22 -9.49 1.85 -4.82
C GLN A 22 -8.69 1.41 -3.61
N TYR A 23 -7.45 0.98 -3.85
CA TYR A 23 -6.52 0.58 -2.80
C TYR A 23 -5.56 1.72 -2.47
N SER A 24 -5.32 1.94 -1.18
CA SER A 24 -4.35 2.94 -0.69
C SER A 24 -3.42 2.32 0.34
N LEU A 25 -2.13 2.58 0.16
CA LEU A 25 -1.11 2.17 1.12
C LEU A 25 -1.05 3.20 2.25
N TRP A 26 -1.37 2.78 3.46
CA TRP A 26 -1.46 3.66 4.62
C TRP A 26 -0.50 3.22 5.74
N PRO A 27 0.24 4.12 6.40
CA PRO A 27 1.12 3.73 7.50
C PRO A 27 0.30 3.25 8.70
N ALA A 28 0.62 2.10 9.27
CA ALA A 28 -0.12 1.49 10.39
C ALA A 28 -0.10 2.36 11.67
N ARG A 29 0.93 3.22 11.79
CA ARG A 29 1.07 4.21 12.86
C ARG A 29 0.12 5.41 12.76
N ILE A 30 -0.60 5.59 11.65
CA ILE A 30 -1.52 6.71 11.43
C ILE A 30 -2.95 6.17 11.51
N GLN A 31 -3.82 6.90 12.21
CA GLN A 31 -5.24 6.55 12.29
C GLN A 31 -5.85 6.47 10.88
N GLN A 32 -6.69 5.46 10.67
CA GLN A 32 -7.38 5.24 9.40
C GLN A 32 -8.44 6.34 9.20
N PRO A 33 -8.54 6.92 7.99
CA PRO A 33 -9.61 7.85 7.66
C PRO A 33 -10.97 7.13 7.62
N ALA A 34 -12.05 7.85 7.97
CA ALA A 34 -13.40 7.32 7.86
C ALA A 34 -13.77 7.03 6.40
N GLY A 35 -14.50 5.93 6.14
CA GLY A 35 -14.87 5.49 4.79
C GLY A 35 -13.81 4.64 4.07
N TRP A 36 -12.69 4.35 4.74
CA TRP A 36 -11.68 3.40 4.28
C TRP A 36 -11.70 2.16 5.17
N GLU A 37 -11.68 1.01 4.55
CA GLU A 37 -11.76 -0.29 5.24
C GLU A 37 -10.42 -1.02 5.13
N LEU A 38 -10.00 -1.65 6.23
CA LEU A 38 -8.75 -2.39 6.28
C LEU A 38 -8.90 -3.71 5.53
N VAL A 39 -8.22 -3.83 4.38
CA VAL A 39 -8.25 -5.06 3.55
C VAL A 39 -7.00 -5.92 3.70
N LYS A 40 -5.87 -5.31 4.10
CA LYS A 40 -4.67 -6.05 4.52
C LYS A 40 -4.12 -5.50 5.82
N ASP A 41 -3.88 -6.43 6.74
CA ASP A 41 -3.24 -6.23 8.03
C ASP A 41 -1.82 -5.65 7.91
N GLU A 42 -1.26 -5.26 9.05
CA GLU A 42 0.03 -4.56 9.09
C GLU A 42 1.19 -5.42 8.57
N GLY A 43 1.85 -4.94 7.51
CA GLY A 43 2.94 -5.62 6.83
C GLY A 43 4.04 -4.67 6.38
N SER A 44 5.05 -5.24 5.73
CA SER A 44 6.10 -4.47 5.10
C SER A 44 5.55 -3.76 3.85
N LYS A 45 6.16 -2.63 3.46
CA LYS A 45 5.81 -1.92 2.22
C LYS A 45 5.76 -2.86 1.00
N GLN A 46 6.70 -3.80 0.94
CA GLN A 46 6.76 -4.82 -0.13
C GLN A 46 5.55 -5.75 -0.10
N GLU A 47 5.24 -6.40 1.03
CA GLU A 47 4.07 -7.28 1.15
C GLU A 47 2.74 -6.57 0.87
N CYS A 48 2.60 -5.32 1.32
CA CYS A 48 1.41 -4.52 1.03
C CYS A 48 1.34 -4.14 -0.46
N GLY A 49 2.48 -3.80 -1.08
CA GLY A 49 2.57 -3.57 -2.52
C GLY A 49 2.16 -4.80 -3.33
N GLU A 50 2.71 -5.96 -3.00
CA GLU A 50 2.37 -7.24 -3.65
C GLU A 50 0.89 -7.60 -3.49
N PHE A 51 0.31 -7.33 -2.32
CA PHE A 51 -1.12 -7.53 -2.10
C PHE A 51 -1.97 -6.61 -2.97
N ILE A 52 -1.62 -5.33 -3.07
CA ILE A 52 -2.30 -4.39 -3.96
C ILE A 52 -2.17 -4.87 -5.41
N GLU A 53 -0.99 -5.26 -5.86
CA GLU A 53 -0.77 -5.77 -7.22
C GLU A 53 -1.57 -7.06 -7.52
N ALA A 54 -1.72 -7.94 -6.53
CA ALA A 54 -2.48 -9.18 -6.66
C ALA A 54 -4.01 -8.95 -6.64
N ASN A 55 -4.50 -8.06 -5.79
CA ASN A 55 -5.94 -7.80 -5.62
C ASN A 55 -6.48 -6.75 -6.59
N TRP A 56 -5.63 -5.83 -7.05
CA TRP A 56 -5.98 -4.82 -8.03
C TRP A 56 -5.76 -5.35 -9.45
N THR A 57 -6.47 -6.43 -9.75
CA THR A 57 -6.23 -7.28 -10.92
C THR A 57 -6.69 -6.67 -12.25
N ASP A 58 -7.45 -5.57 -12.21
CA ASP A 58 -8.06 -4.93 -13.38
C ASP A 58 -7.60 -3.47 -13.62
N MET A 59 -6.32 -3.16 -13.38
CA MET A 59 -5.73 -1.88 -13.81
C MET A 59 -4.32 -2.08 -14.37
N ARG A 60 -4.16 -2.16 -15.69
CA ARG A 60 -2.85 -2.25 -16.36
C ARG A 60 -2.51 -0.92 -17.07
N PRO A 61 -1.24 -0.47 -17.06
CA PRO A 61 -0.22 -1.10 -17.90
C PRO A 61 1.05 -1.58 -17.17
N ARG A 62 1.57 -2.69 -17.72
CA ARG A 62 2.75 -3.48 -17.32
C ARG A 62 4.10 -2.78 -17.58
N SER A 63 4.26 -1.48 -17.28
CA SER A 63 5.50 -0.74 -17.60
C SER A 63 6.38 -0.38 -16.39
N VAL A 64 5.96 -0.66 -15.15
CA VAL A 64 6.68 -0.22 -13.94
C VAL A 64 7.24 -1.37 -13.09
N VAL A 65 7.15 -2.63 -13.54
CA VAL A 65 7.80 -3.75 -12.82
C VAL A 65 9.34 -3.72 -12.95
N ALA A 66 9.92 -2.75 -13.67
CA ALA A 66 11.36 -2.67 -13.95
C ALA A 66 12.18 -1.63 -13.14
N ALA A 67 11.60 -0.83 -12.23
CA ALA A 67 12.31 0.33 -11.66
C ALA A 67 12.66 0.28 -10.16
N MET A 68 12.31 -0.78 -9.42
CA MET A 68 12.60 -0.87 -7.98
C MET A 68 13.30 -2.19 -7.64
N GLY A 69 14.42 -2.44 -8.32
CA GLY A 69 15.42 -3.44 -7.96
C GLY A 69 16.79 -2.85 -8.25
N GLY A 70 17.29 -2.04 -7.31
CA GLY A 70 18.64 -1.47 -7.31
C GLY A 70 19.38 -1.91 -6.06
#